data_AF-A0A428T0C8-F1
#
_entry.id   AF-A0A428T0C8-F1
#
_cell.length_a   1.000
_cell.length_b   1.000
_cell.length_c   1.000
_cell.angle_alpha   90.00
_cell.angle_beta   90.00
_cell.angle_gamma   90.00
#
_symmetry.space_group_name_H-M   'P 1'
#
loop_
_entity.id
_entity.type
_entity.pdbx_description
1 polymer ?
#
loop_
_entity_poly.entity_id
_entity_poly.type
_entity_poly.pdbx_seq_one_letter_code
_entity_poly.pdbx_strand_id
1 'polypeptide(L)'
;MVKAVVAGAAGGIGQPLSLLLKTSPHVDELALYDVVNTPGVATDLSHISSRAKTTGYLPANDGAKAAFKDADIIVIPAGIP
;
A
#
# COMPACT_ATOMS: atom_id res chain seq x y z
N MET A 1 -5.80 14.67 5.69
CA MET A 1 -5.19 13.36 6.02
C MET A 1 -4.47 12.91 4.77
N VAL A 2 -3.21 12.48 4.89
CA VAL A 2 -2.40 12.11 3.74
C VAL A 2 -2.62 10.63 3.42
N LYS A 3 -3.13 10.34 2.22
CA LYS A 3 -3.26 9.00 1.68
C LYS A 3 -2.11 8.71 0.73
N ALA A 4 -1.33 7.68 1.06
CA ALA A 4 -0.27 7.15 0.22
C ALA A 4 -0.69 5.82 -0.42
N VAL A 5 -0.32 5.62 -1.68
CA VAL A 5 -0.51 4.37 -2.42
C VAL A 5 0.86 3.80 -2.81
N VAL A 6 1.04 2.50 -2.61
CA VAL A 6 2.17 1.74 -3.18
C VAL A 6 1.63 0.77 -4.23
N ALA A 7 2.00 0.97 -5.49
CA ALA A 7 1.62 0.12 -6.62
C ALA A 7 2.79 -0.79 -7.01
N GLY A 8 2.68 -2.08 -6.74
CA GLY A 8 3.81 -3.02 -6.68
C GLY A 8 4.19 -3.38 -5.24
N ALA A 9 3.23 -3.33 -4.31
CA ALA A 9 3.46 -3.45 -2.87
C ALA A 9 3.89 -4.85 -2.40
N ALA A 10 3.63 -5.91 -3.17
CA ALA A 10 4.04 -7.27 -2.85
C ALA A 10 5.44 -7.63 -3.37
N GLY A 11 6.05 -6.77 -4.19
CA GLY A 11 7.40 -6.95 -4.72
C GLY A 11 8.53 -6.68 -3.70
N GLY A 12 9.76 -6.99 -4.11
CA GLY A 12 10.95 -6.87 -3.24
C GLY A 12 11.24 -5.45 -2.75
N ILE A 13 10.93 -4.43 -3.54
CA ILE A 13 10.99 -3.01 -3.12
C ILE A 13 9.70 -2.60 -2.39
N GLY A 14 8.56 -3.06 -2.90
CA GLY A 14 7.24 -2.67 -2.40
C GLY A 14 7.02 -3.00 -0.92
N GLN A 15 7.42 -4.18 -0.47
CA GLN A 15 7.24 -4.59 0.93
C GLN A 15 8.01 -3.72 1.92
N PRO A 16 9.35 -3.54 1.81
CA PRO A 16 10.09 -2.69 2.74
C PRO A 16 9.71 -1.22 2.62
N LEU A 17 9.37 -0.73 1.41
CA LEU A 17 8.85 0.63 1.24
C LEU A 17 7.53 0.82 1.99
N SER A 18 6.62 -0.14 1.89
CA SER A 18 5.31 -0.10 2.57
C SER A 18 5.48 -0.16 4.09
N LEU A 19 6.45 -0.92 4.60
CA LEU A 19 6.82 -0.93 6.02
C LEU A 19 7.26 0.45 6.50
N LEU A 20 8.17 1.11 5.77
CA LEU A 20 8.66 2.46 6.11
C LEU A 20 7.54 3.51 6.04
N LEU A 21 6.63 3.41 5.06
CA LEU A 21 5.48 4.30 4.98
C LEU A 21 4.47 4.07 6.12
N LYS A 22 4.25 2.82 6.52
CA LYS A 22 3.39 2.47 7.66
C LYS A 22 3.91 3.07 8.97
N THR A 23 5.22 3.17 9.16
CA THR A 23 5.81 3.77 10.37
C THR A 23 5.91 5.30 10.33
N SER A 24 5.67 5.92 9.17
CA SER A 24 5.76 7.37 9.01
C SER A 24 4.64 8.11 9.74
N PRO A 25 4.95 9.14 10.56
CA PRO A 25 3.94 10.00 11.18
C PRO A 25 3.32 11.00 10.19
N HIS A 26 3.69 10.95 8.91
CA HIS A 26 3.13 11.81 7.87
C HIS A 26 2.08 11.09 6.99
N VAL A 27 1.88 9.78 7.18
CA VAL A 27 0.90 8.99 6.42
C VAL A 27 -0.29 8.66 7.33
N ASP A 28 -1.50 8.95 6.89
CA ASP A 28 -2.75 8.65 7.62
C ASP A 28 -3.44 7.40 7.06
N GLU A 29 -3.33 7.18 5.75
CA GLU A 29 -3.85 6.01 5.05
C GLU A 29 -2.78 5.44 4.11
N LEU A 30 -2.58 4.12 4.15
CA LEU A 30 -1.67 3.40 3.28
C LEU A 30 -2.45 2.35 2.49
N ALA A 31 -2.66 2.61 1.21
CA ALA A 31 -3.28 1.68 0.29
C ALA A 31 -2.20 0.92 -0.48
N LEU A 32 -2.25 -0.41 -0.40
CA LEU A 32 -1.32 -1.29 -1.08
C LEU A 32 -2.02 -1.90 -2.27
N TYR A 33 -1.41 -1.83 -3.45
CA TYR A 33 -1.89 -2.45 -4.66
C TYR A 33 -0.81 -3.33 -5.28
N ASP A 34 -1.20 -4.52 -5.72
CA ASP A 34 -0.37 -5.42 -6.52
C ASP A 34 -1.28 -6.42 -7.24
N VAL A 35 -0.72 -7.19 -8.18
CA VAL A 35 -1.43 -8.24 -8.90
C VAL A 35 -1.63 -9.50 -8.05
N VAL A 36 -0.81 -9.71 -7.02
CA VAL A 36 -0.85 -10.89 -6.13
C VAL A 36 -0.50 -10.51 -4.69
N ASN A 37 -0.93 -11.33 -3.73
CA ASN A 37 -0.49 -11.33 -2.32
C ASN A 37 -0.73 -10.05 -1.48
N THR A 38 -1.19 -8.95 -2.06
CA THR A 38 -1.38 -7.66 -1.38
C THR A 38 -2.28 -7.69 -0.14
N PRO A 39 -3.39 -8.45 -0.10
CA PRO A 39 -4.19 -8.56 1.12
C PRO A 39 -3.41 -9.12 2.31
N GLY A 40 -2.49 -10.07 2.06
CA GLY A 40 -1.60 -10.62 3.09
C GLY A 40 -0.61 -9.58 3.59
N VAL A 41 0.04 -8.85 2.68
CA VAL A 41 0.97 -7.76 3.03
C VAL A 41 0.28 -6.65 3.83
N ALA A 42 -0.93 -6.27 3.42
CA ALA A 42 -1.71 -5.27 4.14
C ALA A 42 -2.11 -5.73 5.55
N THR A 43 -2.49 -7.01 5.69
CA THR A 43 -2.82 -7.61 6.99
C THR A 43 -1.61 -7.62 7.91
N ASP A 44 -0.44 -8.05 7.42
CA ASP A 44 0.81 -8.06 8.18
C ASP A 44 1.15 -6.65 8.70
N LEU A 45 1.19 -5.66 7.80
CA LEU A 45 1.48 -4.27 8.18
C LEU A 45 0.41 -3.65 9.09
N SER A 46 -0.84 -4.11 9.06
CA SER A 46 -1.91 -3.57 9.90
C SER A 46 -1.68 -3.81 11.40
N HIS A 47 -0.87 -4.80 11.77
CA HIS A 47 -0.53 -5.12 13.17
C HIS A 47 0.46 -4.13 13.78
N ILE A 48 1.15 -3.31 12.97
CA ILE A 48 2.09 -2.31 13.46
C ILE A 48 1.31 -1.17 14.14
N SER A 49 1.65 -0.90 15.40
CA SER A 49 1.05 0.15 16.23
C SER A 49 1.50 1.54 15.78
N SER A 50 0.98 1.98 14.64
CA SER A 50 1.18 3.31 14.06
C SER A 50 -0.14 3.84 13.52
N ARG A 51 -0.21 5.16 13.30
CA ARG A 51 -1.46 5.85 12.96
C ARG A 51 -2.06 5.45 11.60
N ALA A 52 -1.22 5.07 10.63
CA ALA A 52 -1.68 4.86 9.25
C ALA A 52 -2.62 3.65 9.16
N LYS A 53 -3.81 3.81 8.59
CA LYS A 53 -4.70 2.69 8.30
C LYS A 53 -4.26 1.98 7.03
N THR A 54 -4.01 0.68 7.09
CA THR A 54 -3.53 -0.10 5.95
C THR A 54 -4.69 -0.82 5.26
N THR A 55 -4.71 -0.78 3.93
CA THR A 55 -5.68 -1.53 3.09
C THR A 55 -4.94 -2.21 1.94
N GLY A 56 -5.42 -3.38 1.53
CA GLY A 56 -4.80 -4.18 0.46
C GLY A 56 -5.77 -4.43 -0.68
N TYR A 57 -5.31 -4.21 -1.91
CA TYR A 57 -6.12 -4.32 -3.11
C TYR A 57 -5.45 -5.23 -4.14
N LEU A 58 -6.30 -6.04 -4.78
CA LEU A 58 -5.97 -6.86 -5.95
C LEU A 58 -6.69 -6.28 -7.18
N PRO A 59 -6.39 -6.73 -8.41
CA PRO A 59 -7.03 -6.19 -9.61
C PRO A 59 -8.54 -6.44 -9.69
N ALA A 60 -9.02 -7.53 -9.08
CA ALA A 60 -10.44 -7.89 -9.07
C ALA A 60 -11.32 -6.78 -8.46
N ASN A 61 -12.57 -6.69 -8.93
CA ASN A 61 -13.58 -5.74 -8.43
C ASN A 61 -13.11 -4.27 -8.46
N ASP A 62 -12.44 -3.86 -9.54
CA ASP A 62 -11.87 -2.52 -9.71
C ASP A 62 -10.93 -2.10 -8.56
N GLY A 63 -10.19 -3.04 -7.97
CA GLY A 63 -9.36 -2.75 -6.80
C GLY A 63 -8.27 -1.70 -7.06
N ALA A 64 -7.78 -1.56 -8.30
CA ALA A 64 -6.94 -0.43 -8.69
C ALA A 64 -7.69 0.91 -8.54
N LYS A 65 -8.92 1.02 -9.04
CA LYS A 65 -9.72 2.25 -8.88
C LYS A 65 -9.96 2.56 -7.40
N ALA A 66 -10.21 1.53 -6.58
CA ALA A 66 -10.42 1.68 -5.14
C ALA A 66 -9.14 2.13 -4.40
N ALA A 67 -7.98 1.53 -4.72
CA ALA A 67 -6.70 1.86 -4.09
C ALA A 67 -6.30 3.32 -4.36
N PHE A 68 -6.41 3.77 -5.61
CA PHE A 68 -5.89 5.06 -6.08
C PHE A 68 -6.86 6.23 -5.88
N LYS A 69 -8.12 5.94 -5.54
CA LYS A 69 -9.12 6.98 -5.27
C LYS A 69 -8.64 7.92 -4.17
N ASP A 70 -8.68 9.23 -4.44
CA ASP A 70 -8.33 10.30 -3.48
C ASP A 70 -6.91 10.19 -2.89
N ALA A 71 -5.97 9.56 -3.60
CA ALA A 71 -4.58 9.46 -3.16
C ALA A 71 -3.84 10.79 -3.33
N ASP A 72 -3.14 11.24 -2.29
CA ASP A 72 -2.26 12.42 -2.35
C ASP A 72 -0.89 12.07 -2.93
N ILE A 73 -0.39 10.86 -2.62
CA ILE A 73 0.92 10.36 -3.04
C ILE A 73 0.76 8.97 -3.62
N ILE A 74 1.32 8.74 -4.80
CA ILE A 74 1.37 7.43 -5.45
C ILE A 74 2.84 7.11 -5.72
N VAL A 75 3.33 6.01 -5.15
CA VAL A 75 4.66 5.46 -5.42
C VAL A 75 4.51 4.17 -6.21
N ILE A 76 5.19 4.07 -7.35
CA ILE A 76 5.07 2.94 -8.29
C ILE A 76 6.42 2.20 -8.37
N PRO A 77 6.73 1.31 -7.41
CA PRO A 77 7.88 0.41 -7.51
C PRO A 77 7.62 -0.81 -8.40
N ALA A 78 6.40 -1.01 -8.92
CA ALA A 78 6.08 -2.12 -9.80
C ALA A 78 7.00 -2.14 -11.04
N GLY A 79 7.53 -3.32 -11.33
CA GLY A 79 8.44 -3.53 -12.46
C GLY A 79 9.09 -4.91 -12.39
N ILE A 80 9.70 -5.32 -13.50
CA ILE A 80 10.59 -6.47 -13.55
C ILE A 80 12.00 -5.94 -13.26
N PRO A 81 12.79 -6.61 -12.40
CA PRO A 81 14.18 -6.23 -12.15
C PRO A 81 15.03 -6.16 -13.43
#